data_AF-A0A087GH77-F1
#
_entry.id   AF-A0A087GH77-F1
#
_cell.length_a   1.000
_cell.length_b   1.000
_cell.length_c   1.000
_cell.angle_alpha   90.00
_cell.angle_beta   90.00
_cell.angle_gamma   90.00
#
_symmetry.space_group_name_H-M   'P 1'
#
loop_
_entity.id
_entity.type
_entity.pdbx_description
1 polymer ?
#
loop_
_entity_poly.entity_id
_entity_poly.type
_entity_poly.pdbx_seq_one_letter_code
_entity_poly.pdbx_strand_id
1 'polypeptide(L)'
;MGGEIEETGDLSTFDFKFSFKGYGKHISDVPEKCAEFLRCVQGHLRQYDLSLDFADKPVYTLYAEELVRAVFHVNIMATRLEKTELRIVKLTSEVEAFKGKLDRQVEISMEMTDEAESARGRAKEAGNKLGMLRDQLERERNERDVEILLLKEENEKLKAAGSDVVQRTVQTTIGKAFSEMRIRYEGRLDHLYQCLIDAEEVNRLNSLLNQVNYSLELYAGLRADGIDISEEKIEKLQADMKNLNEEFDSLDVEVAKPEDYLVTPVADRVPLDLPTFQLDHGEGSRTRPAYEDVPTTEEAGITQDREDAQDEENAQDEENAQDEGGEVDAIDASTNEELAPLFPSS
;
A
#
# COMPACT_ATOMS: atom_id res chain seq x y z
N MET A 1 -2.45 -17.67 -84.32
CA MET A 1 -2.78 -17.46 -85.75
C MET A 1 -1.70 -16.56 -86.30
N GLY A 2 -0.78 -17.12 -87.08
CA GLY A 2 0.28 -16.36 -87.74
C GLY A 2 -0.30 -15.66 -88.96
N GLY A 3 -0.22 -14.34 -88.97
CA GLY A 3 -0.37 -13.53 -90.17
C GLY A 3 1.01 -13.01 -90.53
N GLU A 4 1.48 -13.40 -91.72
CA GLU A 4 2.69 -12.87 -92.33
C GLU A 4 2.51 -11.35 -92.50
N ILE A 5 3.35 -10.58 -91.81
CA ILE A 5 3.51 -9.16 -92.09
C ILE A 5 4.43 -9.10 -93.30
N GLU A 6 3.85 -8.78 -94.46
CA GLU A 6 4.62 -8.41 -95.64
C GLU A 6 5.63 -7.34 -95.22
N GLU A 7 6.89 -7.63 -95.51
CA GLU A 7 8.04 -6.76 -95.36
C GLU A 7 7.70 -5.42 -96.03
N THR A 8 7.31 -4.42 -95.24
CA THR A 8 7.19 -3.05 -95.74
C THR A 8 8.59 -2.66 -96.17
N GLY A 9 8.77 -2.64 -97.50
CA GLY A 9 9.99 -2.21 -98.15
C GLY A 9 10.54 -0.97 -97.44
N ASP A 10 11.83 -1.07 -97.15
CA ASP A 10 12.64 -0.10 -96.44
C ASP A 10 12.31 1.35 -96.86
N LEU A 11 11.42 2.01 -96.11
CA LEU A 11 11.05 3.43 -96.30
C LEU A 11 12.21 4.38 -95.91
N SER A 12 13.38 3.82 -95.59
CA SER A 12 14.54 4.51 -95.02
C SER A 12 15.42 5.25 -96.04
N THR A 13 15.04 5.33 -97.33
CA THR A 13 15.87 5.97 -98.37
C THR A 13 15.37 7.34 -98.86
N PHE A 14 14.46 8.01 -98.15
CA PHE A 14 14.05 9.38 -98.47
C PHE A 14 14.73 10.39 -97.53
N ASP A 15 15.97 10.79 -97.86
CA ASP A 15 16.71 11.79 -97.09
C ASP A 15 16.30 13.22 -97.50
N PHE A 16 15.08 13.63 -97.12
CA PHE A 16 14.58 14.99 -97.36
C PHE A 16 15.24 16.00 -96.41
N LYS A 17 16.31 16.64 -96.88
CA LYS A 17 17.01 17.67 -96.09
C LYS A 17 16.48 19.08 -96.42
N PHE A 18 15.41 19.50 -95.73
CA PHE A 18 14.88 20.87 -95.82
C PHE A 18 14.80 21.51 -94.43
N SER A 19 15.49 22.64 -94.23
CA SER A 19 15.47 23.38 -92.95
C SER A 19 14.83 24.75 -93.11
N PHE A 20 13.71 24.98 -92.42
CA PHE A 20 13.05 26.29 -92.34
C PHE A 20 12.89 26.71 -90.87
N LYS A 21 13.59 27.79 -90.48
CA LYS A 21 13.36 28.46 -89.20
C LYS A 21 12.35 29.58 -89.42
N GLY A 22 11.07 29.28 -89.21
CA GLY A 22 9.97 30.19 -89.55
C GLY A 22 9.82 31.42 -88.65
N TYR A 23 10.48 31.51 -87.50
CA TYR A 23 10.36 32.63 -86.54
C TYR A 23 8.92 33.18 -86.38
N GLY A 24 7.90 32.29 -86.35
CA GLY A 24 6.49 32.65 -86.23
C GLY A 24 5.71 32.88 -87.54
N LYS A 25 6.34 32.75 -88.72
CA LYS A 25 5.69 32.82 -90.04
C LYS A 25 5.50 31.44 -90.67
N HIS A 26 4.40 31.26 -91.41
CA HIS A 26 4.14 30.04 -92.15
C HIS A 26 5.05 29.99 -93.39
N ILE A 27 5.42 28.79 -93.86
CA ILE A 27 6.30 28.65 -95.03
C ILE A 27 5.67 29.24 -96.30
N SER A 28 4.34 29.18 -96.41
CA SER A 28 3.58 29.83 -97.48
C SER A 28 3.69 31.36 -97.47
N ASP A 29 4.02 31.97 -96.33
CA ASP A 29 4.20 33.42 -96.20
C ASP A 29 5.59 33.88 -96.65
N VAL A 30 6.49 32.93 -96.96
CA VAL A 30 7.86 33.19 -97.44
C VAL A 30 8.01 32.53 -98.81
N PRO A 31 7.64 33.23 -99.90
CA PRO A 31 7.56 32.65 -101.25
C PRO A 31 8.84 31.97 -101.70
N GLU A 32 10.02 32.50 -101.33
CA GLU A 32 11.30 31.89 -101.68
C GLU A 32 11.51 30.54 -101.00
N LYS A 33 11.09 30.41 -99.74
CA LYS A 33 11.22 29.17 -98.96
C LYS A 33 10.16 28.15 -99.34
N CYS A 34 8.96 28.60 -99.68
CA CYS A 34 7.94 27.76 -100.29
C CYS A 34 8.42 27.18 -101.63
N ALA A 35 9.02 28.01 -102.49
CA ALA A 35 9.58 27.57 -103.77
C ALA A 35 10.78 26.62 -103.58
N GLU A 36 11.64 26.84 -102.58
CA GLU A 36 12.77 25.96 -102.27
C GLU A 36 12.30 24.59 -101.73
N PHE A 37 11.27 24.57 -100.88
CA PHE A 37 10.61 23.36 -100.41
C PHE A 37 9.98 22.58 -101.56
N LEU A 38 9.18 23.26 -102.39
CA LEU A 38 8.56 22.66 -103.57
C LEU A 38 9.61 22.11 -104.54
N ARG A 39 10.77 22.76 -104.67
CA ARG A 39 11.88 22.29 -105.51
C ARG A 39 12.59 21.07 -104.93
N CYS A 40 12.71 20.96 -103.60
CA CYS A 40 13.21 19.73 -102.95
C CYS A 40 12.24 18.56 -103.16
N VAL A 41 10.94 18.81 -103.03
CA VAL A 41 9.89 17.79 -103.25
C VAL A 41 9.82 17.39 -104.74
N GLN A 42 9.84 18.37 -105.66
CA GLN A 42 9.84 18.13 -107.12
C GLN A 42 11.14 17.50 -107.63
N GLY A 43 12.29 17.79 -107.00
CA GLY A 43 13.57 17.20 -107.36
C GLY A 43 13.61 15.67 -107.20
N HIS A 44 12.84 15.12 -106.27
CA HIS A 44 12.64 13.68 -106.10
C HIS A 44 11.53 13.10 -107.00
N LEU A 45 10.67 13.94 -107.58
CA LEU A 45 9.69 13.54 -108.60
C LEU A 45 10.26 13.54 -110.03
N ARG A 46 11.59 13.55 -110.21
CA ARG A 46 12.29 13.56 -111.51
C ARG A 46 12.07 12.31 -112.41
N GLN A 47 11.05 11.52 -112.14
CA GLN A 47 10.46 10.56 -113.08
C GLN A 47 9.19 11.08 -113.78
N TYR A 48 8.86 12.37 -113.66
CA TYR A 48 7.74 12.97 -114.40
C TYR A 48 8.21 13.73 -115.64
N ASP A 49 7.66 13.33 -116.78
CA ASP A 49 7.91 13.88 -118.11
C ASP A 49 7.41 15.34 -118.20
N LEU A 50 8.30 16.24 -118.61
CA LEU A 50 8.05 17.68 -118.73
C LEU A 50 7.25 18.05 -120.00
N SER A 51 6.82 17.06 -120.80
CA SER A 51 6.08 17.28 -122.05
C SER A 51 4.55 17.27 -121.93
N LEU A 52 3.98 17.20 -120.72
CA LEU A 52 2.53 17.35 -120.55
C LEU A 52 2.10 18.81 -120.75
N ASP A 53 1.20 19.02 -121.72
CA ASP A 53 0.66 20.30 -122.16
C ASP A 53 0.00 21.09 -121.00
N PHE A 54 0.28 22.39 -120.93
CA PHE A 54 0.04 23.26 -119.78
C PHE A 54 -1.41 23.78 -119.66
N ALA A 55 -2.41 22.89 -119.67
CA ALA A 55 -3.80 23.26 -119.36
C ALA A 55 -4.10 23.26 -117.84
N ASP A 56 -3.38 22.47 -117.04
CA ASP A 56 -3.72 22.18 -115.63
C ASP A 56 -2.76 22.75 -114.57
N LYS A 57 -1.87 23.68 -114.96
CA LYS A 57 -0.90 24.34 -114.05
C LYS A 57 -1.54 24.92 -112.76
N PRO A 58 -2.70 25.61 -112.79
CA PRO A 58 -3.36 26.08 -111.57
C PRO A 58 -3.91 24.94 -110.70
N VAL A 59 -4.31 23.82 -111.29
CA VAL A 59 -4.81 22.63 -110.56
C VAL A 59 -3.70 21.98 -109.76
N TYR A 60 -2.50 21.86 -110.34
CA TYR A 60 -1.32 21.34 -109.64
C TYR A 60 -0.87 22.24 -108.49
N THR A 61 -0.91 23.56 -108.65
CA THR A 61 -0.58 24.50 -107.56
C THR A 61 -1.57 24.37 -106.40
N LEU A 62 -2.87 24.30 -106.68
CA LEU A 62 -3.91 24.09 -105.65
C LEU A 62 -3.75 22.74 -104.93
N TYR A 63 -3.43 21.67 -105.68
CA TYR A 63 -3.15 20.36 -105.09
C TYR A 63 -1.91 20.39 -104.18
N ALA A 64 -0.84 21.07 -104.60
CA ALA A 64 0.38 21.20 -103.80
C ALA A 64 0.15 22.03 -102.52
N GLU A 65 -0.63 23.11 -102.58
CA GLU A 65 -1.00 23.93 -101.42
C GLU A 65 -1.83 23.14 -100.40
N GLU A 66 -2.83 22.38 -100.86
CA GLU A 66 -3.64 21.50 -100.01
C GLU A 66 -2.79 20.40 -99.36
N LEU A 67 -1.86 19.80 -100.11
CA LEU A 67 -0.96 18.79 -99.59
C LEU A 67 -0.03 19.36 -98.51
N VAL A 68 0.53 20.56 -98.71
CA VAL A 68 1.34 21.25 -97.70
C VAL A 68 0.51 21.55 -96.45
N ARG A 69 -0.73 22.01 -96.61
CA ARG A 69 -1.64 22.27 -95.48
C ARG A 69 -1.97 21.00 -94.70
N ALA A 70 -2.26 19.90 -95.39
CA ALA A 70 -2.52 18.60 -94.77
C ALA A 70 -1.30 18.10 -93.97
N VAL A 71 -0.10 18.14 -94.57
CA VAL A 71 1.16 17.76 -93.89
C VAL A 71 1.42 18.63 -92.67
N PHE A 72 1.17 19.94 -92.77
CA PHE A 72 1.32 20.85 -91.63
C PHE A 72 0.37 20.52 -90.47
N HIS A 73 -0.91 20.25 -90.76
CA HIS A 73 -1.87 19.83 -89.73
C HIS A 73 -1.48 18.49 -89.09
N VAL A 74 -1.02 17.53 -89.88
CA VAL A 74 -0.52 16.24 -89.38
C VAL A 74 0.68 16.45 -88.45
N ASN A 75 1.63 17.31 -88.79
CA ASN A 75 2.77 17.62 -87.92
C ASN A 75 2.35 18.29 -86.60
N ILE A 76 1.37 19.20 -86.62
CA ILE A 76 0.81 19.78 -85.38
C ILE A 76 0.13 18.70 -84.54
N MET A 77 -0.63 17.79 -85.15
CA MET A 77 -1.27 16.69 -84.42
C MET A 77 -0.24 15.72 -83.84
N ALA A 78 0.80 15.38 -84.60
CA ALA A 78 1.89 14.52 -84.16
C ALA A 78 2.62 15.10 -82.93
N THR A 79 3.03 16.37 -82.98
CA THR A 79 3.69 17.02 -81.83
C THR A 79 2.79 17.13 -80.59
N ARG A 80 1.48 17.34 -80.78
CA ARG A 80 0.51 17.30 -79.68
C ARG A 80 0.39 15.89 -79.09
N LEU A 81 0.36 14.86 -79.94
CA LEU A 81 0.28 13.46 -79.55
C LEU A 81 1.52 13.03 -78.76
N GLU A 82 2.72 13.35 -79.26
CA GLU A 82 4.00 13.10 -78.56
C GLU A 82 4.01 13.75 -77.17
N LYS A 83 3.53 15.00 -77.06
CA LYS A 83 3.43 15.69 -75.77
C LYS A 83 2.46 15.01 -74.81
N THR A 84 1.35 14.46 -75.31
CA THR A 84 0.42 13.69 -74.47
C THR A 84 0.98 12.34 -74.07
N GLU A 85 1.70 11.67 -74.97
CA GLU A 85 2.36 10.39 -74.69
C GLU A 85 3.41 10.53 -73.58
N LEU A 86 4.24 11.57 -73.64
CA LEU A 86 5.22 11.86 -72.58
C LEU A 86 4.55 12.11 -71.22
N ARG A 87 3.38 12.78 -71.21
CA ARG A 87 2.59 12.97 -69.97
C ARG A 87 2.02 11.66 -69.45
N ILE A 88 1.56 10.78 -70.33
CA ILE A 88 1.06 9.45 -69.96
C ILE A 88 2.19 8.64 -69.33
N VAL A 89 3.36 8.56 -69.96
CA VAL A 89 4.53 7.83 -69.42
C VAL A 89 4.91 8.37 -68.03
N LYS A 90 4.94 9.70 -67.85
CA LYS A 90 5.20 10.33 -66.55
C LYS A 90 4.15 9.92 -65.51
N LEU A 91 2.86 10.05 -65.82
CA LEU A 91 1.78 9.68 -64.91
C LEU A 91 1.81 8.19 -64.55
N THR A 92 2.10 7.32 -65.52
CA THR A 92 2.26 5.88 -65.26
C THR A 92 3.39 5.61 -64.26
N SER A 93 4.54 6.27 -64.40
CA SER A 93 5.64 6.14 -63.44
C SER A 93 5.29 6.65 -62.03
N GLU A 94 4.50 7.72 -61.92
CA GLU A 94 4.02 8.23 -60.64
C GLU A 94 3.02 7.26 -59.99
N VAL A 95 2.12 6.67 -60.79
CA VAL A 95 1.16 5.65 -60.32
C VAL A 95 1.88 4.41 -59.79
N GLU A 96 2.92 3.93 -60.49
CA GLU A 96 3.75 2.81 -60.01
C GLU A 96 4.45 3.14 -58.69
N ALA A 97 5.00 4.36 -58.56
CA ALA A 97 5.62 4.82 -57.31
C ALA A 97 4.59 4.93 -56.17
N PHE A 98 3.37 5.40 -56.45
CA PHE A 98 2.30 5.45 -55.46
C PHE A 98 1.82 4.05 -55.05
N LYS A 99 1.73 3.11 -55.99
CA LYS A 99 1.40 1.72 -55.70
C LYS A 99 2.40 1.10 -54.73
N GLY A 100 3.70 1.27 -54.97
CA GLY A 100 4.72 0.76 -54.05
C GLY A 100 4.66 1.37 -52.64
N LYS A 101 4.29 2.66 -52.53
CA LYS A 101 4.04 3.30 -51.23
C LYS A 101 2.81 2.73 -50.53
N LEU A 102 1.73 2.48 -51.28
CA LEU A 102 0.50 1.89 -50.75
C LEU A 102 0.73 0.46 -50.26
N ASP A 103 1.42 -0.37 -51.04
CA ASP A 103 1.75 -1.75 -50.66
C ASP A 103 2.56 -1.78 -49.35
N ARG A 104 3.56 -0.88 -49.21
CA ARG A 104 4.33 -0.73 -47.96
C ARG A 104 3.47 -0.25 -46.79
N GLN A 105 2.52 0.65 -47.04
CA GLN A 105 1.61 1.13 -45.99
C GLN A 105 0.69 0.00 -45.51
N VAL A 106 0.20 -0.84 -46.42
CA VAL A 106 -0.62 -2.00 -46.09
C VAL A 106 0.17 -3.00 -45.25
N GLU A 107 1.42 -3.28 -45.61
CA GLU A 107 2.31 -4.16 -44.83
C GLU A 107 2.52 -3.64 -43.40
N ILE A 108 2.83 -2.35 -43.23
CA ILE A 108 2.96 -1.73 -41.90
C ILE A 108 1.64 -1.82 -41.12
N SER A 109 0.50 -1.58 -41.78
CA SER A 109 -0.80 -1.72 -41.12
C SER A 109 -1.07 -3.14 -40.62
N MET A 110 -0.69 -4.16 -41.39
CA MET A 110 -0.80 -5.56 -40.98
C MET A 110 0.11 -5.89 -39.79
N GLU A 111 1.37 -5.45 -39.81
CA GLU A 111 2.29 -5.63 -38.68
C GLU A 111 1.77 -4.97 -37.40
N MET A 112 1.23 -3.74 -37.51
CA MET A 112 0.64 -3.05 -36.36
C MET A 112 -0.58 -3.77 -35.81
N THR A 113 -1.43 -4.36 -36.67
CA THR A 113 -2.58 -5.14 -36.19
C THR A 113 -2.15 -6.41 -35.47
N ASP A 114 -1.15 -7.12 -35.97
CA ASP A 114 -0.63 -8.34 -35.35
C ASP A 114 0.01 -8.04 -33.99
N GLU A 115 0.80 -6.96 -33.88
CA GLU A 115 1.38 -6.54 -32.61
C GLU A 115 0.30 -6.09 -31.62
N ALA A 116 -0.75 -5.39 -32.08
CA ALA A 116 -1.87 -4.99 -31.22
C ALA A 116 -2.64 -6.21 -30.68
N GLU A 117 -2.86 -7.23 -31.49
CA GLU A 117 -3.49 -8.48 -31.07
C GLU A 117 -2.60 -9.25 -30.08
N SER A 118 -1.30 -9.32 -30.34
CA SER A 118 -0.31 -9.92 -29.44
C SER A 118 -0.27 -9.20 -28.09
N ALA A 119 -0.23 -7.86 -28.09
CA ALA A 119 -0.27 -7.03 -26.89
C ALA A 119 -1.58 -7.22 -26.10
N ARG A 120 -2.72 -7.29 -26.79
CA ARG A 120 -4.03 -7.61 -26.17
C ARG A 120 -4.01 -9.00 -25.52
N GLY A 121 -3.39 -9.99 -26.16
CA GLY A 121 -3.20 -11.33 -25.60
C GLY A 121 -2.40 -11.31 -24.31
N ARG A 122 -1.24 -10.63 -24.31
CA ARG A 122 -0.37 -10.47 -23.13
C ARG A 122 -1.10 -9.74 -21.99
N ALA A 123 -1.85 -8.68 -22.30
CA ALA A 123 -2.63 -7.94 -21.31
C ALA A 123 -3.70 -8.82 -20.66
N LYS A 124 -4.40 -9.65 -21.45
CA LYS A 124 -5.39 -10.60 -20.93
C LYS A 124 -4.74 -11.65 -20.00
N GLU A 125 -3.60 -12.20 -20.38
CA GLU A 125 -2.86 -13.16 -19.55
C GLU A 125 -2.40 -12.52 -18.24
N ALA A 126 -1.85 -11.30 -18.29
CA ALA A 126 -1.44 -10.55 -17.11
C ALA A 126 -2.64 -10.25 -16.19
N GLY A 127 -3.78 -9.87 -16.75
CA GLY A 127 -5.02 -9.67 -16.01
C GLY A 127 -5.48 -10.94 -15.28
N ASN A 128 -5.42 -12.10 -15.93
CA ASN A 128 -5.76 -13.38 -15.31
C ASN A 128 -4.81 -13.72 -14.14
N LYS A 129 -3.49 -13.50 -14.32
CA LYS A 129 -2.49 -13.71 -13.26
C LYS A 129 -2.74 -12.79 -12.06
N LEU A 130 -3.07 -11.53 -12.32
CA LEU A 130 -3.39 -10.55 -11.28
C LEU A 130 -4.65 -10.97 -10.51
N GLY A 131 -5.67 -11.48 -11.21
CA GLY A 131 -6.87 -12.06 -10.58
C GLY A 131 -6.53 -13.19 -9.60
N MET A 132 -5.77 -14.20 -10.05
CA MET A 132 -5.37 -15.32 -9.17
C MET A 132 -4.55 -14.86 -7.95
N LEU A 133 -3.64 -13.90 -8.14
CA LEU A 133 -2.84 -13.35 -7.03
C LEU A 133 -3.70 -12.58 -6.04
N ARG A 134 -4.72 -11.84 -6.51
CA ARG A 134 -5.68 -11.17 -5.64
C ARG A 134 -6.45 -12.18 -4.79
N ASP A 135 -6.98 -13.23 -5.41
CA ASP A 135 -7.73 -14.28 -4.72
C ASP A 135 -6.85 -15.03 -3.70
N GLN A 136 -5.58 -15.23 -4.02
CA GLN A 136 -4.61 -15.82 -3.09
C GLN A 136 -4.37 -14.90 -1.88
N LEU A 137 -4.11 -13.62 -2.13
CA LEU A 137 -3.84 -12.65 -1.08
C LEU A 137 -5.05 -12.45 -0.16
N GLU A 138 -6.27 -12.49 -0.71
CA GLU A 138 -7.51 -12.45 0.07
C GLU A 138 -7.67 -13.68 0.97
N ARG A 139 -7.38 -14.89 0.46
CA ARG A 139 -7.37 -16.11 1.29
C ARG A 139 -6.36 -16.03 2.41
N GLU A 140 -5.11 -15.67 2.10
CA GLU A 140 -4.04 -15.56 3.11
C GLU A 140 -4.39 -14.50 4.17
N ARG A 141 -4.97 -13.37 3.78
CA ARG A 141 -5.47 -12.36 4.72
C ARG A 141 -6.53 -12.95 5.65
N ASN A 142 -7.53 -13.62 5.11
CA ASN A 142 -8.62 -14.19 5.91
C ASN A 142 -8.09 -15.26 6.89
N GLU A 143 -7.14 -16.10 6.47
CA GLU A 143 -6.48 -17.07 7.34
C GLU A 143 -5.72 -16.38 8.49
N ARG A 144 -4.99 -15.29 8.20
CA ARG A 144 -4.28 -14.49 9.21
C ARG A 144 -5.23 -13.80 10.18
N ASP A 145 -6.36 -13.29 9.70
CA ASP A 145 -7.37 -12.65 10.56
C ASP A 145 -7.96 -13.68 11.55
N VAL A 146 -8.18 -14.92 11.12
CA VAL A 146 -8.59 -16.03 12.00
C VAL A 146 -7.50 -16.37 13.03
N GLU A 147 -6.24 -16.47 12.59
CA GLU A 147 -5.10 -16.73 13.49
C GLU A 147 -4.96 -15.65 14.57
N ILE A 148 -5.10 -14.38 14.19
CA ILE A 148 -5.06 -13.24 15.11
C ILE A 148 -6.17 -13.34 16.17
N LEU A 149 -7.40 -13.71 15.77
CA LEU A 149 -8.50 -13.89 16.71
C LEU A 149 -8.23 -15.03 17.71
N LEU A 150 -7.69 -16.16 17.24
CA LEU A 150 -7.31 -17.28 18.11
C LEU A 150 -6.21 -16.88 19.10
N LEU A 151 -5.15 -16.22 18.63
CA LEU A 151 -4.06 -15.76 19.49
C LEU A 151 -4.54 -14.73 20.52
N LYS A 152 -5.49 -13.86 20.14
CA LYS A 152 -6.11 -12.91 21.08
C LYS A 152 -6.89 -13.64 22.18
N GLU A 153 -7.67 -14.67 21.81
CA GLU A 153 -8.39 -15.48 22.78
C GLU A 153 -7.44 -16.24 23.73
N GLU A 154 -6.38 -16.84 23.20
CA GLU A 154 -5.36 -17.52 24.01
C GLU A 154 -4.63 -16.56 24.96
N ASN A 155 -4.32 -15.35 24.49
CA ASN A 155 -3.67 -14.33 25.32
C ASN A 155 -4.56 -13.92 26.50
N GLU A 156 -5.86 -13.70 26.28
CA GLU A 156 -6.80 -13.42 27.38
C GLU A 156 -6.91 -14.58 28.37
N LYS A 157 -6.91 -15.84 27.89
CA LYS A 157 -6.86 -17.02 28.78
C LYS A 157 -5.58 -17.06 29.61
N LEU A 158 -4.42 -16.79 29.01
CA LEU A 158 -3.14 -16.74 29.72
C LEU A 158 -3.10 -15.60 30.73
N LYS A 159 -3.65 -14.45 30.41
CA LYS A 159 -3.75 -13.30 31.33
C LYS A 159 -4.63 -13.64 32.54
N ALA A 160 -5.78 -14.28 32.32
CA ALA A 160 -6.65 -14.74 33.39
C ALA A 160 -5.97 -15.81 34.27
N ALA A 161 -5.32 -16.80 33.65
CA ALA A 161 -4.58 -17.84 34.37
C ALA A 161 -3.39 -17.26 35.17
N GLY A 162 -2.67 -16.31 34.59
CA GLY A 162 -1.58 -15.58 35.24
C GLY A 162 -2.08 -14.81 36.47
N SER A 163 -3.19 -14.09 36.34
CA SER A 163 -3.82 -13.38 37.45
C SER A 163 -4.22 -14.33 38.59
N ASP A 164 -4.82 -15.47 38.27
CA ASP A 164 -5.22 -16.48 39.26
C ASP A 164 -4.00 -17.09 39.99
N VAL A 165 -2.91 -17.40 39.27
CA VAL A 165 -1.66 -17.88 39.88
C VAL A 165 -1.06 -16.83 40.82
N VAL A 166 -1.01 -15.56 40.41
CA VAL A 166 -0.52 -14.47 41.25
C VAL A 166 -1.40 -14.32 42.50
N GLN A 167 -2.72 -14.30 42.35
CA GLN A 167 -3.65 -14.18 43.46
C GLN A 167 -3.51 -15.34 44.45
N ARG A 168 -3.47 -16.59 43.98
CA ARG A 168 -3.27 -17.78 44.83
C ARG A 168 -1.94 -17.74 45.56
N THR A 169 -0.87 -17.32 44.88
CA THR A 169 0.48 -17.19 45.48
C THR A 169 0.48 -16.13 46.58
N VAL A 170 -0.06 -14.93 46.31
CA VAL A 170 -0.16 -13.85 47.28
C VAL A 170 -0.99 -14.27 48.49
N GLN A 171 -2.15 -14.88 48.27
CA GLN A 171 -3.03 -15.33 49.35
C GLN A 171 -2.36 -16.42 50.21
N THR A 172 -1.63 -17.35 49.59
CA THR A 172 -0.87 -18.38 50.31
C THR A 172 0.25 -17.78 51.15
N THR A 173 1.02 -16.85 50.59
CA THR A 173 2.12 -16.18 51.29
C THR A 173 1.61 -15.34 52.46
N ILE A 174 0.53 -14.58 52.26
CA ILE A 174 -0.15 -13.82 53.31
C ILE A 174 -0.67 -14.77 54.41
N GLY A 175 -1.34 -15.86 54.03
CA GLY A 175 -1.86 -16.85 54.98
C GLY A 175 -0.75 -17.50 55.82
N LYS A 176 0.39 -17.80 55.20
CA LYS A 176 1.58 -18.33 55.90
C LYS A 176 2.15 -17.30 56.86
N ALA A 177 2.34 -16.05 56.43
CA ALA A 177 2.85 -14.97 57.26
C ALA A 177 1.93 -14.72 58.48
N PHE A 178 0.62 -14.70 58.28
CA PHE A 178 -0.35 -14.57 59.39
C PHE A 178 -0.32 -15.76 60.35
N SER A 179 -0.17 -16.99 59.83
CA SER A 179 -0.09 -18.18 60.68
C SER A 179 1.18 -18.18 61.53
N GLU A 180 2.34 -17.85 60.94
CA GLU A 180 3.59 -17.70 61.70
C GLU A 180 3.53 -16.56 62.72
N MET A 181 2.86 -15.46 62.37
CA MET A 181 2.63 -14.35 63.26
C MET A 181 1.78 -14.81 64.46
N ARG A 182 0.63 -15.46 64.21
CA ARG A 182 -0.25 -16.01 65.25
C ARG A 182 0.51 -16.92 66.21
N ILE A 183 1.24 -17.91 65.70
CA ILE A 183 1.99 -18.87 66.53
C ILE A 183 3.02 -18.15 67.43
N ARG A 184 3.74 -17.14 66.89
CA ARG A 184 4.72 -16.36 67.67
C ARG A 184 4.07 -15.53 68.77
N TYR A 185 2.90 -14.95 68.49
CA TYR A 185 2.19 -14.13 69.47
C TYR A 185 1.50 -14.96 70.55
N GLU A 186 0.88 -16.08 70.21
CA GLU A 186 0.24 -16.99 71.17
C GLU A 186 1.26 -17.49 72.20
N GLY A 187 2.39 -18.06 71.75
CA GLY A 187 3.41 -18.55 72.67
C GLY A 187 4.02 -17.45 73.56
N ARG A 188 4.13 -16.22 73.07
CA ARG A 188 4.60 -15.08 73.87
C ARG A 188 3.56 -14.59 74.88
N LEU A 189 2.29 -14.56 74.49
CA LEU A 189 1.20 -14.20 75.40
C LEU A 189 1.08 -15.22 76.52
N ASP A 190 1.20 -16.51 76.21
CA ASP A 190 1.20 -17.59 77.21
C ASP A 190 2.36 -17.43 78.20
N HIS A 191 3.57 -17.14 77.71
CA HIS A 191 4.73 -16.88 78.56
C HIS A 191 4.54 -15.65 79.46
N LEU A 192 4.09 -14.52 78.91
CA LEU A 192 3.83 -13.31 79.70
C LEU A 192 2.73 -13.54 80.75
N TYR A 193 1.71 -14.33 80.43
CA TYR A 193 0.65 -14.69 81.37
C TYR A 193 1.20 -15.55 82.51
N GLN A 194 2.11 -16.48 82.23
CA GLN A 194 2.79 -17.27 83.26
C GLN A 194 3.66 -16.38 84.16
N CYS A 195 4.47 -15.47 83.59
CA CYS A 195 5.25 -14.51 84.36
C CYS A 195 4.37 -13.64 85.29
N LEU A 196 3.15 -13.29 84.86
CA LEU A 196 2.20 -12.55 85.70
C LEU A 196 1.75 -13.39 86.90
N ILE A 197 1.39 -14.65 86.68
CA ILE A 197 1.01 -15.59 87.74
C ILE A 197 2.16 -15.75 88.74
N ASP A 198 3.37 -15.98 88.24
CA ASP A 198 4.53 -16.19 89.10
C ASP A 198 4.84 -14.92 89.92
N ALA A 199 4.72 -13.73 89.32
CA ALA A 199 4.88 -12.46 90.03
C ALA A 199 3.80 -12.23 91.11
N GLU A 200 2.54 -12.58 90.84
CA GLU A 200 1.47 -12.53 91.85
C GLU A 200 1.77 -13.48 93.02
N GLU A 201 2.26 -14.68 92.75
CA GLU A 201 2.58 -15.67 93.78
C GLU A 201 3.79 -15.26 94.62
N VAL A 202 4.85 -14.75 93.99
CA VAL A 202 6.00 -14.15 94.69
C VAL A 202 5.54 -13.01 95.61
N ASN A 203 4.66 -12.14 95.13
CA ASN A 203 4.13 -11.04 95.94
C ASN A 203 3.27 -11.54 97.11
N ARG A 204 2.46 -12.58 96.90
CA ARG A 204 1.67 -13.24 97.95
C ARG A 204 2.57 -13.80 99.05
N LEU A 205 3.58 -14.58 98.67
CA LEU A 205 4.52 -15.19 99.61
C LEU A 205 5.34 -14.14 100.35
N ASN A 206 5.85 -13.13 99.65
CA ASN A 206 6.59 -12.03 100.28
C ASN A 206 5.73 -11.25 101.28
N SER A 207 4.45 -11.00 100.97
CA SER A 207 3.51 -10.36 101.91
C SER A 207 3.32 -11.19 103.18
N LEU A 208 3.16 -12.52 103.04
CA LEU A 208 3.00 -13.43 104.19
C LEU A 208 4.29 -13.51 105.01
N LEU A 209 5.44 -13.62 104.36
CA LEU A 209 6.75 -13.63 105.01
C LEU A 209 6.95 -12.37 105.86
N ASN A 210 6.65 -11.20 105.30
CA ASN A 210 6.73 -9.92 106.01
C ASN A 210 5.76 -9.85 107.20
N GLN A 211 4.55 -10.41 107.07
CA GLN A 211 3.58 -10.45 108.17
C GLN A 211 4.04 -11.35 109.33
N VAL A 212 4.58 -12.54 109.01
CA VAL A 212 5.14 -13.47 110.00
C VAL A 212 6.39 -12.85 110.65
N ASN A 213 7.26 -12.21 109.86
CA ASN A 213 8.46 -11.54 110.38
C ASN A 213 8.10 -10.40 111.34
N TYR A 214 7.15 -9.55 110.96
CA TYR A 214 6.65 -8.48 111.84
C TYR A 214 6.07 -9.03 113.15
N SER A 215 5.34 -10.15 113.09
CA SER A 215 4.77 -10.80 114.27
C SER A 215 5.86 -11.37 115.19
N LEU A 216 6.92 -11.96 114.62
CA LEU A 216 8.09 -12.44 115.37
C LEU A 216 8.85 -11.28 116.02
N GLU A 217 9.10 -10.18 115.30
CA GLU A 217 9.74 -8.98 115.83
C GLU A 217 8.92 -8.34 116.96
N LEU A 218 7.60 -8.25 116.79
CA LEU A 218 6.69 -7.76 117.82
C LEU A 218 6.76 -8.62 119.09
N TYR A 219 6.72 -9.95 118.95
CA TYR A 219 6.84 -10.85 120.10
C TYR A 219 8.21 -10.79 120.76
N ALA A 220 9.29 -10.62 119.99
CA ALA A 220 10.62 -10.39 120.55
C ALA A 220 10.67 -9.09 121.38
N GLY A 221 10.06 -8.00 120.90
CA GLY A 221 9.93 -6.74 121.65
C GLY A 221 9.12 -6.88 122.94
N LEU A 222 7.92 -7.49 122.86
CA LEU A 222 7.06 -7.70 124.02
C LEU A 222 7.72 -8.61 125.09
N ARG A 223 8.48 -9.64 124.68
CA ARG A 223 9.27 -10.48 125.58
C ARG A 223 10.38 -9.68 126.28
N ALA A 224 11.04 -8.75 125.57
CA ALA A 224 12.04 -7.86 126.15
C ALA A 224 11.43 -6.90 127.20
N ASP A 225 10.17 -6.50 127.01
CA ASP A 225 9.40 -5.67 127.95
C ASP A 225 8.82 -6.44 129.15
N GLY A 226 9.11 -7.75 129.27
CA GLY A 226 8.72 -8.59 130.41
C GLY A 226 7.31 -9.17 130.34
N ILE A 227 6.66 -9.12 129.17
CA ILE A 227 5.35 -9.74 128.94
C ILE A 227 5.52 -11.23 128.65
N ASP A 228 4.75 -12.08 129.34
CA ASP A 228 4.79 -13.53 129.14
C ASP A 228 4.11 -13.93 127.81
N ILE A 229 4.92 -14.45 126.89
CA ILE A 229 4.48 -14.96 125.58
C ILE A 229 4.80 -16.44 125.53
N SER A 230 3.78 -17.26 125.34
CA SER A 230 3.92 -18.72 125.20
C SER A 230 4.94 -19.08 124.12
N GLU A 231 5.93 -19.90 124.48
CA GLU A 231 6.94 -20.44 123.56
C GLU A 231 6.28 -21.15 122.36
N GLU A 232 5.15 -21.82 122.59
CA GLU A 232 4.38 -22.52 121.55
C GLU A 232 3.93 -21.58 120.41
N LYS A 233 3.60 -20.32 120.72
CA LYS A 233 3.22 -19.32 119.70
C LYS A 233 4.41 -18.86 118.86
N ILE A 234 5.59 -18.75 119.48
CA ILE A 234 6.82 -18.34 118.81
C ILE A 234 7.34 -19.49 117.94
N GLU A 235 7.37 -20.71 118.47
CA GLU A 235 7.74 -21.92 117.72
C GLU A 235 6.82 -22.14 116.52
N LYS A 236 5.51 -21.90 116.67
CA LYS A 236 4.56 -21.97 115.55
C LYS A 236 4.87 -20.94 114.46
N LEU A 237 5.11 -19.67 114.82
CA LEU A 237 5.49 -18.65 113.84
C LEU A 237 6.84 -18.93 113.18
N GLN A 238 7.79 -19.53 113.91
CA GLN A 238 9.06 -19.97 113.34
C GLN A 238 8.88 -21.14 112.36
N ALA A 239 7.98 -22.07 112.65
CA ALA A 239 7.62 -23.14 111.73
C ALA A 239 6.91 -22.61 110.48
N ASP A 240 5.96 -21.68 110.65
CA ASP A 240 5.27 -21.01 109.54
C ASP A 240 6.26 -20.22 108.67
N MET A 241 7.22 -19.52 109.29
CA MET A 241 8.31 -18.83 108.59
C MET A 241 9.19 -19.80 107.79
N LYS A 242 9.56 -20.94 108.40
CA LYS A 242 10.37 -21.96 107.73
C LYS A 242 9.63 -22.55 106.53
N ASN A 243 8.35 -22.89 106.70
CA ASN A 243 7.52 -23.43 105.62
C ASN A 243 7.35 -22.43 104.46
N LEU A 244 7.09 -21.14 104.76
CA LEU A 244 6.99 -20.10 103.75
C LEU A 244 8.30 -19.86 102.99
N ASN A 245 9.45 -19.96 103.68
CA ASN A 245 10.76 -19.89 103.01
C ASN A 245 11.00 -21.12 102.12
N GLU A 246 10.63 -22.32 102.55
CA GLU A 246 10.72 -23.53 101.73
C GLU A 246 9.81 -23.44 100.48
N GLU A 247 8.60 -22.90 100.63
CA GLU A 247 7.67 -22.64 99.51
C GLU A 247 8.26 -21.60 98.54
N PHE A 248 8.81 -20.50 99.06
CA PHE A 248 9.47 -19.46 98.27
C PHE A 248 10.72 -19.97 97.53
N ASP A 249 11.58 -20.76 98.19
CA ASP A 249 12.78 -21.35 97.60
C ASP A 249 12.45 -22.40 96.54
N SER A 250 11.24 -22.98 96.58
CA SER A 250 10.75 -23.96 95.61
C SER A 250 10.11 -23.34 94.37
N LEU A 251 9.82 -22.04 94.37
CA LEU A 251 9.24 -21.35 93.22
C LEU A 251 10.26 -21.25 92.08
N ASP A 252 9.88 -21.78 90.92
CA ASP A 252 10.61 -21.57 89.66
C ASP A 252 9.97 -20.38 88.93
N VAL A 253 10.50 -19.18 89.17
CA VAL A 253 9.93 -17.91 88.69
C VAL A 253 10.65 -17.50 87.41
N GLU A 254 9.91 -17.40 86.31
CA GLU A 254 10.39 -16.67 85.14
C GLU A 254 9.96 -15.20 85.22
N VAL A 255 10.92 -14.29 85.12
CA VAL A 255 10.65 -12.84 85.07
C VAL A 255 10.63 -12.39 83.62
N ALA A 256 9.52 -11.78 83.21
CA ALA A 256 9.37 -11.18 81.89
C ALA A 256 10.46 -10.13 81.66
N LYS A 257 11.17 -10.26 80.54
CA LYS A 257 12.22 -9.33 80.13
C LYS A 257 11.61 -8.24 79.24
N PRO A 258 12.23 -7.05 79.18
CA PRO A 258 11.77 -5.98 78.28
C PRO A 258 11.60 -6.43 76.82
N GLU A 259 12.44 -7.37 76.37
CA GLU A 259 12.39 -7.95 75.02
C GLU A 259 11.14 -8.79 74.75
N ASP A 260 10.50 -9.35 75.78
CA ASP A 260 9.30 -10.18 75.66
C ASP A 260 8.07 -9.33 75.27
N TYR A 261 8.13 -8.02 75.58
CA TYR A 261 7.12 -7.03 75.16
C TYR A 261 7.37 -6.46 73.77
N LEU A 262 8.56 -6.67 73.19
CA LEU A 262 8.93 -6.13 71.88
C LEU A 262 8.62 -7.13 70.78
N VAL A 263 7.83 -6.69 69.82
CA VAL A 263 7.59 -7.46 68.60
C VAL A 263 8.34 -6.81 67.46
N THR A 264 9.44 -7.43 67.04
CA THR A 264 10.02 -7.14 65.74
C THR A 264 9.05 -7.65 64.68
N PRO A 265 8.51 -6.78 63.81
CA PRO A 265 7.71 -7.23 62.68
C PRO A 265 8.53 -8.19 61.82
N VAL A 266 7.85 -9.06 61.08
CA VAL A 266 8.46 -9.95 60.07
C VAL A 266 8.97 -9.07 58.93
N ALA A 267 10.10 -8.41 59.15
CA ALA A 267 10.82 -7.66 58.13
C ALA A 267 11.89 -8.59 57.51
N ASP A 268 11.90 -8.60 56.19
CA ASP A 268 13.04 -8.94 55.34
C ASP A 268 13.50 -10.39 55.21
N ARG A 269 12.59 -11.38 55.33
CA ARG A 269 12.93 -12.74 54.89
C ARG A 269 12.14 -13.17 53.67
N VAL A 270 12.91 -13.20 52.58
CA VAL A 270 12.67 -13.80 51.26
C VAL A 270 12.08 -12.80 50.26
N PRO A 271 12.86 -12.34 49.26
CA PRO A 271 12.30 -11.75 48.05
C PRO A 271 11.23 -12.72 47.57
N LEU A 272 10.01 -12.25 47.37
CA LEU A 272 8.97 -13.08 46.75
C LEU A 272 9.60 -13.69 45.50
N ASP A 273 9.79 -15.01 45.50
CA ASP A 273 10.25 -15.77 44.33
C ASP A 273 9.06 -15.84 43.37
N LEU A 274 8.60 -14.67 42.96
CA LEU A 274 7.66 -14.52 41.89
C LEU A 274 8.44 -14.93 40.66
N PRO A 275 8.02 -15.97 39.93
CA PRO A 275 8.57 -16.22 38.61
C PRO A 275 8.48 -14.91 37.85
N THR A 276 9.63 -14.31 37.59
CA THR A 276 9.72 -13.07 36.84
C THR A 276 9.31 -13.44 35.43
N PHE A 277 8.03 -13.35 35.13
CA PHE A 277 7.55 -13.37 33.76
C PHE A 277 8.05 -12.06 33.15
N GLN A 278 9.30 -12.09 32.66
CA GLN A 278 9.75 -11.15 31.66
C GLN A 278 8.89 -11.44 30.44
N LEU A 279 7.72 -10.81 30.39
CA LEU A 279 7.07 -10.53 29.13
C LEU A 279 8.04 -9.58 28.41
N ASP A 280 8.90 -10.17 27.58
CA ASP A 280 9.55 -9.47 26.50
C ASP A 280 8.41 -8.91 25.64
N HIS A 281 7.95 -7.71 26.00
CA HIS A 281 7.31 -6.84 25.05
C HIS A 281 8.39 -6.53 24.03
N GLY A 282 8.56 -7.44 23.07
CA GLY A 282 9.20 -7.19 21.80
C GLY A 282 8.40 -6.10 21.11
N GLU A 283 8.58 -4.88 21.61
CA GLU A 283 8.27 -3.64 20.95
C GLU A 283 9.21 -3.63 19.75
N GLY A 284 8.74 -4.32 18.71
CA GLY A 284 9.38 -4.46 17.43
C GLY A 284 9.61 -3.06 16.91
N SER A 285 10.81 -2.56 17.22
CA SER A 285 11.39 -1.34 16.71
C SER A 285 11.54 -1.57 15.20
N ARG A 286 10.43 -1.39 14.48
CA ARG A 286 10.45 -1.21 13.03
C ARG A 286 11.10 0.13 12.80
N THR A 287 12.41 0.12 12.69
CA THR A 287 13.17 1.10 11.91
C THR A 287 12.47 1.26 10.57
N ARG A 288 11.74 2.38 10.42
CA ARG A 288 11.35 2.90 9.11
C ARG A 288 12.65 3.16 8.32
N PRO A 289 12.78 2.68 7.08
CA PRO A 289 13.86 3.12 6.23
C PRO A 289 13.62 4.59 5.87
N ALA A 290 14.71 5.36 5.93
CA ALA A 290 14.76 6.77 5.55
C ALA A 290 14.30 6.94 4.09
N TYR A 291 13.30 7.80 3.90
CA TYR A 291 13.07 8.43 2.61
C TYR A 291 13.75 9.79 2.64
N GLU A 292 14.58 10.02 1.63
CA GLU A 292 15.34 11.23 1.38
C GLU A 292 14.44 12.45 1.21
N ASP A 293 14.95 13.57 1.74
CA ASP A 293 14.41 14.93 1.66
C ASP A 293 14.15 15.40 0.22
N VAL A 294 12.96 15.98 -0.01
CA VAL A 294 12.75 17.07 -0.98
C VAL A 294 11.78 18.09 -0.35
N PRO A 295 12.05 19.40 -0.43
CA PRO A 295 11.51 20.37 0.52
C PRO A 295 10.15 20.96 0.14
N THR A 296 9.37 21.20 1.21
CA THR A 296 8.41 22.28 1.47
C THR A 296 7.81 23.07 0.31
N THR A 297 6.48 23.05 0.23
CA THR A 297 5.69 24.25 -0.09
C THR A 297 4.47 24.30 0.84
N GLU A 298 4.27 25.47 1.43
CA GLU A 298 3.25 25.83 2.42
C GLU A 298 1.83 25.73 1.86
N GLU A 299 0.86 25.28 2.68
CA GLU A 299 -0.37 26.07 2.94
C GLU A 299 -1.20 25.52 4.12
N ALA A 300 -1.26 26.35 5.16
CA ALA A 300 -2.38 26.70 6.04
C ALA A 300 -3.44 25.65 6.52
N GLY A 301 -3.52 25.53 7.86
CA GLY A 301 -4.75 25.54 8.70
C GLY A 301 -5.75 24.39 8.52
N ILE A 302 -6.26 23.71 9.56
CA ILE A 302 -6.93 24.25 10.76
C ILE A 302 -6.93 23.13 11.83
N THR A 303 -6.58 23.49 13.06
CA THR A 303 -6.90 22.74 14.28
C THR A 303 -8.38 22.89 14.65
N GLN A 304 -9.07 21.81 15.03
CA GLN A 304 -9.83 21.78 16.29
C GLN A 304 -10.33 20.38 16.66
N ASP A 305 -9.92 19.99 17.87
CA ASP A 305 -10.43 18.89 18.66
C ASP A 305 -11.93 19.01 18.95
N ARG A 306 -12.62 17.86 19.05
CA ARG A 306 -13.64 17.66 20.08
C ARG A 306 -13.82 16.18 20.41
N GLU A 307 -13.47 15.86 21.65
CA GLU A 307 -13.74 14.61 22.36
C GLU A 307 -15.24 14.45 22.71
N ASP A 308 -15.63 13.18 22.74
CA ASP A 308 -16.53 12.51 23.69
C ASP A 308 -18.06 12.64 23.65
N ALA A 309 -18.67 11.47 23.39
CA ALA A 309 -19.54 10.70 24.29
C ALA A 309 -21.01 10.47 23.85
N GLN A 310 -21.31 9.17 23.68
CA GLN A 310 -22.51 8.41 24.14
C GLN A 310 -23.88 8.78 23.52
N ASP A 311 -24.86 7.91 23.34
CA ASP A 311 -25.07 6.46 23.43
C ASP A 311 -26.49 6.21 22.84
N GLU A 312 -26.79 4.95 22.54
CA GLU A 312 -28.13 4.32 22.52
C GLU A 312 -29.12 4.49 21.33
N GLU A 313 -29.28 3.35 20.63
CA GLU A 313 -30.52 2.65 20.25
C GLU A 313 -31.77 3.43 19.81
N ASN A 314 -32.20 3.20 18.56
CA ASN A 314 -33.36 2.31 18.31
C ASN A 314 -33.60 2.03 16.82
N ALA A 315 -34.12 0.83 16.58
CA ALA A 315 -34.55 0.30 15.31
C ALA A 315 -35.92 0.88 14.87
N GLN A 316 -36.12 1.03 13.56
CA GLN A 316 -37.14 0.34 12.74
C GLN A 316 -37.49 1.17 11.49
N ASP A 317 -37.41 0.46 10.36
CA ASP A 317 -38.25 0.50 9.16
C ASP A 317 -38.79 1.85 8.66
N GLU A 318 -38.37 2.24 7.45
CA GLU A 318 -39.34 2.56 6.40
C GLU A 318 -38.76 2.46 4.99
N GLU A 319 -39.54 1.79 4.16
CA GLU A 319 -39.43 1.49 2.74
C GLU A 319 -39.73 2.75 1.92
N ASN A 320 -38.85 3.16 1.00
CA ASN A 320 -39.19 3.80 -0.29
C ASN A 320 -37.92 4.30 -1.01
N ALA A 321 -37.43 3.52 -1.98
CA ALA A 321 -36.54 4.01 -3.03
C ALA A 321 -37.36 4.24 -4.30
N GLN A 322 -37.95 5.44 -4.41
CA GLN A 322 -38.30 6.02 -5.71
C GLN A 322 -37.10 6.80 -6.22
N ASP A 323 -36.57 6.32 -7.34
CA ASP A 323 -36.24 7.10 -8.54
C ASP A 323 -35.99 8.60 -8.35
N GLU A 324 -34.71 8.99 -8.24
CA GLU A 324 -34.21 10.20 -8.90
C GLU A 324 -32.85 9.86 -9.53
N GLY A 325 -32.91 9.50 -10.82
CA GLY A 325 -31.76 9.57 -11.70
C GLY A 325 -31.25 11.00 -11.76
N GLY A 326 -30.17 11.27 -11.02
CA GLY A 326 -29.41 12.51 -11.16
C GLY A 326 -28.87 12.63 -12.59
N GLU A 327 -29.49 13.49 -13.36
CA GLU A 327 -28.98 13.99 -14.63
C GLU A 327 -27.66 14.72 -14.33
N VAL A 328 -26.55 14.09 -14.71
CA VAL A 328 -25.22 14.68 -14.56
C VAL A 328 -25.01 15.55 -15.79
N ASP A 329 -25.12 16.86 -15.65
CA ASP A 329 -24.85 17.80 -16.75
C ASP A 329 -23.44 17.56 -17.28
N ALA A 330 -23.36 17.13 -18.54
CA ALA A 330 -22.10 16.95 -19.23
C ALA A 330 -21.58 18.31 -19.66
N ILE A 331 -20.65 18.85 -18.87
CA ILE A 331 -19.96 20.11 -19.15
C ILE A 331 -18.81 19.84 -20.13
N ASP A 332 -18.73 20.59 -21.22
CA ASP A 332 -17.57 20.55 -22.12
C ASP A 332 -16.33 21.10 -21.40
N ALA A 333 -15.35 20.23 -21.15
CA ALA A 333 -14.12 20.55 -20.43
C ALA A 333 -13.24 21.63 -21.10
N SER A 334 -13.57 22.07 -22.32
CA SER A 334 -12.85 23.12 -23.03
C SER A 334 -13.50 24.51 -22.94
N THR A 335 -14.80 24.59 -22.66
CA THR A 335 -15.58 25.85 -22.73
C THR A 335 -16.40 26.15 -21.49
N ASN A 336 -16.65 25.16 -20.62
CA ASN A 336 -17.45 25.30 -19.40
C ASN A 336 -18.91 25.73 -19.66
N GLU A 337 -19.43 25.48 -20.86
CA GLU A 337 -20.83 25.71 -21.25
C GLU A 337 -21.64 24.41 -21.21
N GLU A 338 -22.92 24.52 -20.87
CA GLU A 338 -23.88 23.42 -20.71
C GLU A 338 -24.37 22.93 -22.08
N LEU A 339 -24.24 21.63 -22.37
CA LEU A 339 -24.63 21.03 -23.65
C LEU A 339 -26.13 20.75 -23.70
N ALA A 340 -26.82 21.29 -24.71
CA ALA A 340 -28.26 21.07 -24.89
C ALA A 340 -28.61 19.57 -25.11
N PRO A 341 -29.73 19.07 -24.53
CA PRO A 341 -30.11 17.67 -24.66
C PRO A 341 -30.38 17.27 -26.12
N LEU A 342 -29.75 16.18 -26.56
CA LEU A 342 -29.82 15.68 -27.94
C LEU A 342 -31.15 14.99 -28.30
N PHE A 343 -32.06 14.79 -27.34
CA PHE A 343 -33.39 14.22 -27.58
C PHE A 343 -34.44 14.87 -26.67
N PRO A 344 -35.67 15.14 -27.18
CA PRO A 344 -36.77 15.56 -26.33
C PRO A 344 -37.28 14.38 -25.50
N SER A 345 -37.42 14.60 -24.19
CA SER A 345 -38.04 13.68 -23.25
C SER A 345 -39.50 13.39 -23.63
N SER A 346 -39.89 12.11 -23.57
CA SER A 346 -41.27 11.63 -23.79
C SER A 346 -42.10 11.67 -22.52
#